data_AF-A0A917HYK2-F1
#
_entry.id   AF-A0A917HYK2-F1
#
_cell.length_a   1.000
_cell.length_b   1.000
_cell.length_c   1.000
_cell.angle_alpha   90.00
_cell.angle_beta   90.00
_cell.angle_gamma   90.00
#
_symmetry.space_group_name_H-M   'P 1'
#
loop_
_entity.id
_entity.type
_entity.pdbx_description
1 polymer ?
#
loop_
_entity_poly.entity_id
_entity_poly.type
_entity_poly.pdbx_seq_one_letter_code
_entity_poly.pdbx_strand_id
1 'polypeptide(L)'
;MLYIKFNIEDPLKYQDFQKLYAHMHAVRAPGFQFAEEEGPVIDWDDKQTDEEVAAAVAEISEFLDQKPEERRCKELLPKYVLSFFENYLKEDNEKLQALGVQDMLSLFNYLEFGFEVELDALTKIDENSGRVDFSTANYPFGGLERFIICLKAYGLSATECYDGFAVNQIVWSSAFEYKLIEVPEEVEESTSKKVLRMLIGIGSLFLSFGQTVMIKPTIATYIESELMLDLLQILCVIVGWALLYTFIIQNVFAKKKKG
;
A
#
# COMPACT_ATOMS: atom_id res chain seq x y z
N MET A 1 -3.19 -3.16 9.70
CA MET A 1 -3.45 -2.23 8.60
C MET A 1 -2.75 -2.76 7.36
N LEU A 2 -3.53 -3.17 6.38
CA LEU A 2 -3.11 -3.71 5.08
C LEU A 2 -3.18 -2.57 4.05
N TYR A 3 -2.48 -2.72 2.92
CA TYR A 3 -2.61 -1.75 1.83
C TYR A 3 -2.33 -2.34 0.46
N ILE A 4 -2.85 -1.66 -0.57
CA ILE A 4 -2.45 -1.84 -1.97
C ILE A 4 -2.14 -0.46 -2.57
N LYS A 5 -0.94 -0.29 -3.13
CA LYS A 5 -0.58 0.84 -3.99
C LYS A 5 -0.81 0.49 -5.45
N PHE A 6 -1.19 1.49 -6.24
CA PHE A 6 -1.46 1.32 -7.67
C PHE A 6 -1.09 2.58 -8.46
N ASN A 7 -0.80 2.37 -9.74
CA ASN A 7 -0.68 3.44 -10.73
C ASN A 7 -2.05 3.75 -11.32
N ILE A 8 -2.29 5.03 -11.60
CA ILE A 8 -3.50 5.55 -12.24
C ILE A 8 -3.19 5.75 -13.71
N GLU A 9 -3.72 4.90 -14.59
CA GLU A 9 -3.53 5.03 -16.04
C GLU A 9 -4.47 6.08 -16.66
N ASP A 10 -5.70 6.18 -16.13
CA ASP A 10 -6.73 7.10 -16.60
C ASP A 10 -7.43 7.78 -15.40
N PRO A 11 -7.29 9.11 -15.25
CA PRO A 11 -7.94 9.85 -14.16
C PRO A 11 -9.47 9.74 -14.14
N LEU A 12 -10.13 9.58 -15.30
CA LEU A 12 -11.58 9.41 -15.37
C LEU A 12 -12.00 8.06 -14.79
N LYS A 13 -11.27 6.99 -15.12
CA LYS A 13 -11.52 5.67 -14.54
C LYS A 13 -11.22 5.63 -13.04
N TYR A 14 -10.26 6.40 -12.56
CA TYR A 14 -10.05 6.56 -11.12
C TYR A 14 -11.27 7.19 -10.44
N GLN A 15 -11.91 8.20 -11.05
CA GLN A 15 -13.15 8.78 -10.52
C GLN A 15 -14.30 7.77 -10.49
N ASP A 16 -14.41 6.91 -11.50
CA ASP A 16 -15.39 5.83 -11.49
C ASP A 16 -15.08 4.80 -10.38
N PHE A 17 -13.81 4.47 -10.16
CA PHE A 17 -13.40 3.62 -9.04
C PHE A 17 -13.73 4.25 -7.68
N GLN A 18 -13.59 5.56 -7.53
CA GLN A 18 -13.97 6.26 -6.29
C GLN A 18 -15.46 6.08 -5.96
N LYS A 19 -16.34 6.01 -6.97
CA LYS A 19 -17.78 5.73 -6.78
C LYS A 19 -17.99 4.32 -6.26
N LEU A 20 -17.34 3.32 -6.87
CA LEU A 20 -17.39 1.93 -6.40
C LEU A 20 -16.84 1.81 -4.98
N TYR A 21 -15.70 2.43 -4.68
CA TYR A 21 -15.09 2.42 -3.36
C TYR A 21 -16.01 3.03 -2.30
N ALA A 22 -16.64 4.17 -2.61
CA ALA A 22 -17.60 4.81 -1.71
C ALA A 22 -18.81 3.92 -1.43
N HIS A 23 -19.32 3.21 -2.44
CA HIS A 23 -20.37 2.22 -2.28
C HIS A 23 -19.94 1.06 -1.39
N MET A 24 -18.78 0.45 -1.67
CA MET A 24 -18.22 -0.64 -0.87
C MET A 24 -18.04 -0.22 0.60
N HIS A 25 -17.57 0.99 0.85
CA HIS A 25 -17.42 1.55 2.18
C HIS A 25 -18.78 1.75 2.86
N ALA A 26 -19.78 2.29 2.13
CA ALA A 26 -21.12 2.55 2.67
C ALA A 26 -21.84 1.26 3.07
N VAL A 27 -21.80 0.22 2.23
CA VAL A 27 -22.46 -1.08 2.49
C VAL A 27 -21.95 -1.74 3.79
N ARG A 28 -20.72 -1.44 4.20
CA ARG A 28 -20.09 -1.95 5.43
C ARG A 28 -20.37 -1.09 6.67
N ALA A 29 -20.99 0.08 6.51
CA ALA A 29 -21.28 0.97 7.63
C ALA A 29 -22.40 0.38 8.52
N PRO A 30 -22.28 0.53 9.86
CA PRO A 30 -23.33 0.07 10.77
C PRO A 30 -24.69 0.71 10.45
N GLY A 31 -25.72 -0.13 10.28
CA GLY A 31 -27.08 0.34 9.99
C GLY A 31 -27.31 0.77 8.54
N PHE A 32 -26.38 0.47 7.62
CA PHE A 32 -26.61 0.68 6.19
C PHE A 32 -27.85 -0.09 5.72
N GLN A 33 -28.66 0.59 4.92
CA GLN A 33 -29.79 0.00 4.20
C GLN A 33 -29.69 0.47 2.75
N PHE A 34 -29.94 -0.44 1.82
CA PHE A 34 -30.12 -0.05 0.44
C PHE A 34 -31.33 0.87 0.34
N ALA A 35 -31.20 1.94 -0.45
CA ALA A 35 -32.36 2.76 -0.79
C ALA A 35 -33.43 1.86 -1.39
N GLU A 36 -34.70 2.10 -1.04
CA GLU A 36 -35.80 1.47 -1.74
C GLU A 36 -35.72 1.90 -3.21
N GLU A 37 -35.49 0.92 -4.10
CA GLU A 37 -35.42 1.18 -5.53
C GLU A 37 -36.85 1.47 -6.01
N GLU A 38 -37.17 2.75 -6.17
CA GLU A 38 -38.43 3.18 -6.78
C GLU A 38 -38.43 2.69 -8.24
N GLY A 39 -39.46 1.91 -8.59
CA GLY A 39 -39.63 1.41 -9.96
C GLY A 39 -39.80 2.55 -10.98
N PRO A 40 -39.77 2.22 -12.29
CA PRO A 40 -39.93 3.22 -13.33
C PRO A 40 -41.22 4.02 -13.12
N VAL A 41 -41.10 5.34 -13.09
CA VAL A 41 -42.24 6.26 -12.96
C VAL A 41 -42.91 6.39 -14.32
N ILE A 42 -44.00 5.65 -14.51
CA ILE A 42 -44.80 5.71 -15.74
C ILE A 42 -45.92 6.73 -15.59
N ASP A 43 -45.89 7.77 -16.43
CA ASP A 43 -47.04 8.64 -16.64
C ASP A 43 -48.03 7.93 -17.57
N TRP A 44 -49.11 7.42 -16.97
CA TRP A 44 -50.16 6.69 -17.68
C TRP A 44 -51.09 7.61 -18.47
N ASP A 45 -51.20 8.89 -18.08
CA ASP A 45 -52.08 9.85 -18.73
C ASP A 45 -51.52 10.30 -20.10
N ASP A 46 -50.20 10.20 -20.27
CA ASP A 46 -49.48 10.54 -21.50
C ASP A 46 -49.42 9.39 -22.53
N LYS A 47 -49.85 8.16 -22.18
CA LYS A 47 -49.84 7.01 -23.11
C LYS A 47 -51.15 6.97 -23.89
N GLN A 48 -51.11 7.23 -25.19
CA GLN A 48 -52.32 7.32 -26.03
C GLN A 48 -52.51 6.11 -26.96
N THR A 49 -51.49 5.27 -27.11
CA THR A 49 -51.51 4.11 -28.02
C THR A 49 -51.22 2.80 -27.30
N ASP A 50 -51.73 1.69 -27.86
CA ASP A 50 -51.47 0.34 -27.35
C ASP A 50 -49.97 0.00 -27.36
N GLU A 51 -49.20 0.54 -28.33
CA GLU A 51 -47.74 0.37 -28.42
C GLU A 51 -47.01 1.05 -27.26
N GLU A 52 -47.41 2.27 -26.90
CA GLU A 52 -46.85 3.01 -25.77
C GLU A 52 -47.18 2.37 -24.42
N VAL A 53 -48.40 1.84 -24.28
CA VAL A 53 -48.82 1.07 -23.10
C VAL A 53 -48.03 -0.24 -23.01
N ALA A 54 -47.89 -0.97 -24.11
CA ALA A 54 -47.11 -2.21 -24.14
C ALA A 54 -45.63 -1.98 -23.80
N ALA A 55 -45.03 -0.88 -24.28
CA ALA A 55 -43.66 -0.51 -23.94
C ALA A 55 -43.50 -0.20 -22.43
N ALA A 56 -44.43 0.56 -21.84
CA ALA A 56 -44.38 0.88 -20.41
C ALA A 56 -44.58 -0.37 -19.53
N VAL A 57 -45.47 -1.29 -19.93
CA VAL A 57 -45.65 -2.57 -19.23
C VAL A 57 -44.39 -3.44 -19.36
N ALA A 58 -43.74 -3.46 -20.52
CA ALA A 58 -42.48 -4.17 -20.71
C ALA A 58 -41.36 -3.60 -19.83
N GLU A 59 -41.27 -2.28 -19.67
CA GLU A 59 -40.31 -1.62 -18.78
C GLU A 59 -40.53 -2.01 -17.31
N ILE A 60 -41.79 -2.02 -16.84
CA ILE A 60 -42.13 -2.48 -15.48
C ILE A 60 -41.81 -3.97 -15.32
N SER A 61 -42.16 -4.81 -16.30
CA SER A 61 -41.86 -6.25 -16.26
C SER A 61 -40.36 -6.49 -16.18
N GLU A 62 -39.57 -5.83 -17.02
CA GLU A 62 -38.11 -5.94 -17.02
C GLU A 62 -37.52 -5.50 -15.67
N PHE A 63 -38.04 -4.41 -15.08
CA PHE A 63 -37.64 -3.98 -13.75
C PHE A 63 -37.94 -5.05 -12.69
N LEU A 64 -39.13 -5.64 -12.70
CA LEU A 64 -39.54 -6.66 -11.73
C LEU A 64 -38.84 -8.01 -11.92
N ASP A 65 -38.45 -8.34 -13.16
CA ASP A 65 -37.74 -9.58 -13.49
C ASP A 65 -36.26 -9.53 -13.08
N GLN A 66 -35.66 -8.34 -13.02
CA GLN A 66 -34.27 -8.16 -12.59
C GLN A 66 -34.15 -8.10 -11.07
N LYS A 67 -33.22 -8.89 -10.51
CA LYS A 67 -32.91 -8.81 -9.08
C LYS A 67 -32.29 -7.45 -8.75
N PRO A 68 -32.54 -6.88 -7.56
CA PRO A 68 -31.93 -5.60 -7.15
C PRO A 68 -30.39 -5.59 -7.27
N GLU A 69 -29.72 -6.70 -6.95
CA GLU A 69 -28.27 -6.87 -7.12
C GLU A 69 -27.80 -6.70 -8.57
N GLU A 70 -28.56 -7.20 -9.54
CA GLU A 70 -28.26 -7.07 -10.97
C GLU A 70 -28.36 -5.62 -11.43
N ARG A 71 -29.36 -4.88 -10.92
CA ARG A 71 -29.56 -3.47 -11.23
C ARG A 71 -28.42 -2.63 -10.65
N ARG A 72 -28.11 -2.79 -9.36
CA ARG A 72 -26.97 -2.11 -8.72
C ARG A 72 -25.65 -2.40 -9.43
N CYS A 73 -25.41 -3.65 -9.83
CA CYS A 73 -24.20 -4.02 -10.57
C CYS A 73 -24.07 -3.23 -11.88
N LYS A 74 -25.14 -3.13 -12.68
CA LYS A 74 -25.16 -2.38 -13.95
C LYS A 74 -25.03 -0.86 -13.75
N GLU A 75 -25.60 -0.33 -12.66
CA GLU A 75 -25.55 1.10 -12.35
C GLU A 75 -24.19 1.54 -11.82
N LEU A 76 -23.59 0.74 -10.94
CA LEU A 76 -22.31 1.06 -10.30
C LEU A 76 -21.10 0.77 -11.18
N LEU A 77 -21.15 -0.28 -11.99
CA LEU A 77 -20.03 -0.71 -12.82
C LEU A 77 -20.14 -0.14 -14.23
N PRO A 78 -19.17 0.68 -14.68
CA PRO A 78 -19.13 1.15 -16.06
C PRO A 78 -19.06 -0.01 -17.06
N LYS A 79 -19.60 0.19 -18.26
CA LYS A 79 -19.61 -0.83 -19.33
C LYS A 79 -18.22 -1.44 -19.62
N TYR A 80 -17.16 -0.64 -19.57
CA TYR A 80 -15.80 -1.13 -19.81
C TYR A 80 -15.31 -2.07 -18.70
N VAL A 81 -15.76 -1.85 -17.45
CA VAL A 81 -15.45 -2.72 -16.30
C VAL A 81 -16.20 -4.03 -16.44
N LEU A 82 -17.50 -3.96 -16.79
CA LEU A 82 -18.31 -5.15 -17.05
C LEU A 82 -17.67 -6.02 -18.14
N SER A 83 -17.30 -5.43 -19.29
CA SER A 83 -16.61 -6.18 -20.36
C SER A 83 -15.26 -6.73 -19.94
N PHE A 84 -14.51 -6.02 -19.07
CA PHE A 84 -13.25 -6.54 -18.54
C PHE A 84 -13.49 -7.79 -17.66
N PHE A 85 -14.47 -7.72 -16.76
CA PHE A 85 -14.83 -8.82 -15.88
C PHE A 85 -15.41 -10.02 -16.65
N GLU A 86 -16.20 -9.80 -17.71
CA GLU A 86 -16.68 -10.88 -18.57
C GLU A 86 -15.51 -11.66 -19.19
N ASN A 87 -14.48 -10.97 -19.67
CA ASN A 87 -13.29 -11.60 -20.23
C ASN A 87 -12.47 -12.32 -19.15
N TYR A 88 -12.27 -11.69 -17.99
CA TYR A 88 -11.60 -12.30 -16.85
C TYR A 88 -12.28 -13.61 -16.42
N LEU A 89 -13.61 -13.57 -16.21
CA LEU A 89 -14.39 -14.73 -15.79
C LEU A 89 -14.39 -15.83 -16.83
N LYS A 90 -14.38 -15.49 -18.12
CA LYS A 90 -14.26 -16.47 -19.19
C LYS A 90 -12.94 -17.24 -19.07
N GLU A 91 -11.82 -16.54 -18.96
CA GLU A 91 -10.50 -17.16 -18.80
C GLU A 91 -10.37 -17.95 -17.48
N ASP A 92 -10.92 -17.43 -16.38
CA ASP A 92 -10.87 -18.10 -15.07
C ASP A 92 -11.74 -19.36 -15.05
N ASN A 93 -12.93 -19.31 -15.64
CA ASN A 93 -13.81 -20.48 -15.75
C ASN A 93 -13.22 -21.57 -16.67
N GLU A 94 -12.49 -21.19 -17.72
CA GLU A 94 -11.73 -22.15 -18.54
C GLU A 94 -10.68 -22.90 -17.71
N LYS A 95 -10.07 -22.24 -16.72
CA LYS A 95 -9.12 -22.84 -15.77
C LYS A 95 -9.83 -23.70 -14.71
N LEU A 96 -10.97 -23.27 -14.19
CA LEU A 96 -11.73 -23.95 -13.12
C LEU A 96 -12.46 -25.21 -13.60
N GLN A 97 -12.80 -25.31 -14.88
CA GLN A 97 -13.50 -26.46 -15.48
C GLN A 97 -14.73 -26.90 -14.66
N ALA A 98 -14.76 -28.12 -14.13
CA ALA A 98 -15.88 -28.68 -13.38
C ALA A 98 -15.94 -28.25 -11.89
N LEU A 99 -14.96 -27.48 -11.40
CA LEU A 99 -14.85 -27.10 -9.99
C LEU A 99 -15.72 -25.88 -9.62
N GLY A 100 -16.27 -25.18 -10.61
CA GLY A 100 -17.23 -24.10 -10.40
C GLY A 100 -17.25 -23.12 -11.58
N VAL A 101 -18.40 -22.47 -11.79
CA VAL A 101 -18.56 -21.35 -12.73
C VAL A 101 -18.77 -20.10 -11.89
N GLN A 102 -17.88 -19.12 -12.04
CA GLN A 102 -18.08 -17.79 -11.49
C GLN A 102 -18.81 -16.91 -12.51
N ASP A 103 -19.76 -16.12 -12.04
CA ASP A 103 -20.48 -15.13 -12.84
C ASP A 103 -20.23 -13.71 -12.33
N MET A 104 -20.71 -12.72 -13.08
CA MET A 104 -20.54 -11.29 -12.76
C MET A 104 -21.07 -10.95 -11.37
N LEU A 105 -22.22 -11.51 -11.01
CA LEU A 105 -22.86 -11.26 -9.72
C LEU A 105 -22.05 -11.84 -8.57
N SER A 106 -21.39 -12.97 -8.77
CA SER A 106 -20.48 -13.54 -7.77
C SER A 106 -19.30 -12.61 -7.47
N LEU A 107 -18.74 -11.97 -8.50
CA LEU A 107 -17.66 -10.99 -8.33
C LEU A 107 -18.18 -9.70 -7.66
N PHE A 108 -19.34 -9.21 -8.09
CA PHE A 108 -19.96 -8.02 -7.49
C PHE A 108 -20.35 -8.24 -6.03
N ASN A 109 -20.96 -9.37 -5.69
CA ASN A 109 -21.29 -9.78 -4.32
C ASN A 109 -20.03 -9.96 -3.46
N TYR A 110 -18.92 -10.41 -4.05
CA TYR A 110 -17.63 -10.38 -3.36
C TYR A 110 -17.21 -8.94 -3.03
N LEU A 111 -17.34 -7.98 -3.95
CA LEU A 111 -16.99 -6.58 -3.66
C LEU A 111 -17.92 -5.96 -2.61
N GLU A 112 -19.23 -6.20 -2.69
CA GLU A 112 -20.20 -5.68 -1.72
C GLU A 112 -19.99 -6.29 -0.33
N PHE A 113 -19.91 -7.62 -0.23
CA PHE A 113 -20.01 -8.35 1.04
C PHE A 113 -18.85 -9.31 1.30
N GLY A 114 -18.35 -9.99 0.28
CA GLY A 114 -17.34 -11.06 0.44
C GLY A 114 -15.92 -10.58 0.72
N PHE A 115 -15.59 -9.31 0.44
CA PHE A 115 -14.33 -8.70 0.79
C PHE A 115 -14.41 -8.24 2.25
N GLU A 116 -14.16 -9.20 3.16
CA GLU A 116 -14.26 -9.08 4.62
C GLU A 116 -13.16 -8.19 5.23
N VAL A 117 -13.17 -6.92 4.81
CA VAL A 117 -12.28 -5.87 5.31
C VAL A 117 -13.09 -4.63 5.68
N GLU A 118 -12.55 -3.86 6.61
CA GLU A 118 -12.89 -2.48 6.84
C GLU A 118 -12.06 -1.62 5.88
N LEU A 119 -12.72 -0.85 5.01
CA LEU A 119 -12.04 0.06 4.09
C LEU A 119 -11.65 1.33 4.86
N ASP A 120 -10.36 1.51 5.12
CA ASP A 120 -9.88 2.58 5.99
C ASP A 120 -9.71 3.90 5.23
N ALA A 121 -9.08 3.85 4.05
CA ALA A 121 -8.86 5.03 3.23
C ALA A 121 -8.61 4.72 1.75
N LEU A 122 -9.04 5.64 0.88
CA LEU A 122 -8.60 5.73 -0.51
C LEU A 122 -7.86 7.05 -0.68
N THR A 123 -6.55 6.99 -0.89
CA THR A 123 -5.69 8.18 -0.97
C THR A 123 -4.99 8.26 -2.32
N LYS A 124 -4.83 9.50 -2.81
CA LYS A 124 -3.99 9.80 -3.95
C LYS A 124 -2.60 10.19 -3.42
N ILE A 125 -1.56 9.46 -3.83
CA ILE A 125 -0.18 9.71 -3.39
C ILE A 125 0.42 10.84 -4.23
N ASP A 126 0.25 10.77 -5.54
CA ASP A 126 0.64 11.79 -6.52
C ASP A 126 -0.33 11.79 -7.72
N GLU A 127 -0.04 12.56 -8.78
CA GLU A 127 -0.92 12.66 -9.96
C GLU A 127 -1.26 11.33 -10.62
N ASN A 128 -0.33 10.37 -10.57
CA ASN A 128 -0.34 9.10 -11.28
C ASN A 128 -0.34 7.87 -10.36
N SER A 129 -0.42 8.05 -9.04
CA SER A 129 -0.43 6.93 -8.10
C SER A 129 -1.40 7.13 -6.94
N GLY A 130 -1.94 6.02 -6.45
CA GLY A 130 -2.88 5.98 -5.34
C GLY A 130 -2.67 4.77 -4.46
N ARG A 131 -3.40 4.75 -3.34
CA ARG A 131 -3.34 3.70 -2.34
C ARG A 131 -4.69 3.47 -1.70
N VAL A 132 -5.02 2.19 -1.53
CA VAL A 132 -6.15 1.74 -0.70
C VAL A 132 -5.57 1.18 0.59
N ASP A 133 -6.01 1.72 1.72
CA ASP A 133 -5.77 1.19 3.06
C ASP A 133 -7.02 0.49 3.57
N PHE A 134 -6.82 -0.65 4.23
CA PHE A 134 -7.90 -1.44 4.78
C PHE A 134 -7.42 -2.29 5.95
N SER A 135 -8.34 -2.67 6.82
CA SER A 135 -8.09 -3.47 8.00
C SER A 135 -9.00 -4.69 8.02
N THR A 136 -8.58 -5.74 8.71
CA THR A 136 -9.37 -6.97 8.83
C THR A 136 -9.19 -7.55 10.21
N ALA A 137 -10.26 -8.10 10.76
CA ALA A 137 -10.24 -8.85 12.01
C ALA A 137 -9.85 -10.33 11.80
N ASN A 138 -9.74 -10.78 10.55
CA ASN A 138 -9.51 -12.17 10.18
C ASN A 138 -8.06 -12.36 9.70
N TYR A 139 -7.30 -13.26 10.35
CA TYR A 139 -5.93 -13.58 9.96
C TYR A 139 -5.67 -15.10 10.00
N PRO A 140 -5.06 -15.70 8.97
CA PRO A 140 -4.53 -15.08 7.74
C PRO A 140 -5.64 -14.55 6.82
N PHE A 141 -5.40 -13.39 6.21
CA PHE A 141 -6.34 -12.74 5.32
C PHE A 141 -6.16 -13.22 3.88
N GLY A 142 -7.17 -13.87 3.33
CA GLY A 142 -7.23 -14.28 1.93
C GLY A 142 -8.11 -13.35 1.09
N GLY A 143 -8.04 -13.50 -0.24
CA GLY A 143 -9.01 -12.89 -1.14
C GLY A 143 -8.61 -11.56 -1.76
N LEU A 144 -7.38 -11.06 -1.57
CA LEU A 144 -6.90 -9.83 -2.24
C LEU A 144 -6.96 -9.88 -3.77
N GLU A 145 -6.89 -11.08 -4.35
CA GLU A 145 -6.81 -11.31 -5.79
C GLU A 145 -7.97 -10.66 -6.56
N ARG A 146 -9.21 -10.93 -6.17
CA ARG A 146 -10.40 -10.37 -6.83
C ARG A 146 -10.44 -8.85 -6.74
N PHE A 147 -9.99 -8.28 -5.61
CA PHE A 147 -9.89 -6.82 -5.46
C PHE A 147 -8.76 -6.22 -6.32
N ILE A 148 -7.61 -6.90 -6.45
CA ILE A 148 -6.52 -6.48 -7.35
C ILE A 148 -6.97 -6.52 -8.83
N ILE A 149 -7.73 -7.54 -9.22
CA ILE A 149 -8.35 -7.63 -10.56
C ILE A 149 -9.38 -6.50 -10.75
N CYS A 150 -10.16 -6.17 -9.72
CA CYS A 150 -11.05 -5.01 -9.77
C CYS A 150 -10.29 -3.71 -10.01
N LEU A 151 -9.20 -3.44 -9.29
CA LEU A 151 -8.35 -2.28 -9.56
C LEU A 151 -7.90 -2.24 -11.03
N LYS A 152 -7.43 -3.39 -11.55
CA LYS A 152 -6.99 -3.50 -12.94
C LYS A 152 -8.10 -3.18 -13.96
N ALA A 153 -9.34 -3.58 -13.69
CA ALA A 153 -10.49 -3.27 -14.54
C ALA A 153 -10.75 -1.76 -14.67
N TYR A 154 -10.44 -0.99 -13.63
CA TYR A 154 -10.49 0.48 -13.63
C TYR A 154 -9.21 1.15 -14.17
N GLY A 155 -8.30 0.41 -14.79
CA GLY A 155 -7.00 0.96 -15.22
C GLY A 155 -6.13 1.40 -14.04
N LEU A 156 -6.34 0.79 -12.86
CA LEU A 156 -5.55 1.00 -11.66
C LEU A 156 -4.60 -0.19 -11.51
N SER A 157 -3.39 -0.07 -12.05
CA SER A 157 -2.42 -1.15 -12.02
C SER A 157 -1.77 -1.25 -10.65
N ALA A 158 -2.15 -2.24 -9.85
CA ALA A 158 -1.54 -2.50 -8.54
C ALA A 158 -0.03 -2.77 -8.69
N THR A 159 0.79 -2.15 -7.84
CA THR A 159 2.27 -2.20 -7.91
C THR A 159 2.90 -2.79 -6.67
N GLU A 160 2.25 -2.64 -5.52
CA GLU A 160 2.77 -3.06 -4.22
C GLU A 160 1.60 -3.32 -3.27
N CYS A 161 1.71 -4.33 -2.40
CA CYS A 161 0.76 -4.53 -1.32
C CYS A 161 1.46 -5.00 -0.04
N TYR A 162 0.90 -4.65 1.10
CA TYR A 162 1.22 -5.27 2.38
C TYR A 162 0.05 -6.16 2.79
N ASP A 163 0.32 -7.46 2.86
CA ASP A 163 -0.66 -8.52 3.14
C ASP A 163 -0.76 -8.86 4.65
N GLY A 164 -0.04 -8.12 5.49
CA GLY A 164 0.03 -8.35 6.93
C GLY A 164 1.19 -9.25 7.35
N PHE A 165 1.95 -9.81 6.40
CA PHE A 165 3.19 -10.54 6.65
C PHE A 165 4.38 -9.78 6.07
N ALA A 166 4.31 -9.43 4.78
CA ALA A 166 5.41 -8.80 4.07
C ALA A 166 4.92 -7.76 3.06
N VAL A 167 5.83 -6.86 2.68
CA VAL A 167 5.61 -5.98 1.54
C VAL A 167 5.91 -6.79 0.28
N ASN A 168 4.95 -6.86 -0.62
CA ASN A 168 5.05 -7.60 -1.87
C ASN A 168 4.95 -6.65 -3.05
N GLN A 169 5.88 -6.74 -4.00
CA GLN A 169 5.77 -6.10 -5.30
C GLN A 169 4.84 -6.93 -6.21
N ILE A 170 3.95 -6.24 -6.92
CA ILE A 170 3.03 -6.86 -7.88
C ILE A 170 3.60 -6.68 -9.29
N VAL A 171 3.93 -7.79 -9.94
CA VAL A 171 4.45 -7.80 -11.32
C VAL A 171 3.43 -8.46 -12.24
N TRP A 172 2.82 -7.67 -13.11
CA TRP A 172 1.82 -8.13 -14.09
C TRP A 172 2.50 -8.83 -15.27
N SER A 173 2.00 -10.02 -15.62
CA SER A 173 2.37 -10.73 -16.85
C SER A 173 1.34 -10.58 -17.95
N SER A 174 0.07 -10.31 -17.60
CA SER A 174 -1.01 -10.04 -18.54
C SER A 174 -2.05 -9.10 -17.93
N ALA A 175 -3.21 -8.94 -18.57
CA ALA A 175 -4.34 -8.22 -18.01
C ALA A 175 -4.94 -8.90 -16.76
N PHE A 176 -4.79 -10.22 -16.64
CA PHE A 176 -5.46 -11.04 -15.62
C PHE A 176 -4.49 -11.83 -14.74
N GLU A 177 -3.20 -11.82 -15.06
CA GLU A 177 -2.18 -12.56 -14.32
C GLU A 177 -1.08 -11.64 -13.79
N TYR A 178 -0.71 -11.86 -12.54
CA TYR A 178 0.40 -11.21 -11.87
C TYR A 178 1.08 -12.16 -10.90
N LYS A 179 2.27 -11.77 -10.44
CA LYS A 179 3.00 -12.46 -9.37
C LYS A 179 3.32 -11.50 -8.23
N LEU A 180 3.34 -12.03 -7.02
CA LEU A 180 3.84 -11.34 -5.84
C LEU A 180 5.32 -11.68 -5.66
N ILE A 181 6.15 -10.65 -5.52
CA ILE A 181 7.56 -10.77 -5.19
C ILE A 181 7.76 -10.10 -3.85
N GLU A 182 8.07 -10.89 -2.82
CA GLU A 182 8.37 -10.36 -1.49
C GLU A 182 9.57 -9.41 -1.56
N VAL A 183 9.38 -8.18 -1.07
CA VAL A 183 10.44 -7.19 -0.95
C VAL A 183 11.24 -7.53 0.30
N PRO A 184 12.55 -7.80 0.19
CA PRO A 184 13.37 -8.08 1.36
C PRO A 184 13.27 -6.93 2.34
N GLU A 185 12.99 -7.23 3.60
CA GLU A 185 13.03 -6.23 4.66
C GLU A 185 14.46 -5.69 4.74
N GLU A 186 14.68 -4.44 4.30
CA GLU A 186 15.96 -3.78 4.51
C GLU A 186 16.13 -3.64 6.02
N VAL A 187 16.98 -4.49 6.61
CA VAL A 187 17.53 -4.22 7.93
C VAL A 187 18.30 -2.91 7.79
N GLU A 188 17.67 -1.78 8.16
CA GLU A 188 18.28 -0.45 8.20
C GLU A 188 19.41 -0.42 9.25
N GLU A 189 20.49 -1.14 9.00
CA GLU A 189 21.77 -0.82 9.57
C GLU A 189 22.49 0.11 8.59
N SER A 190 21.97 1.35 8.51
CA SER A 190 22.39 2.38 7.57
C SER A 190 23.91 2.34 7.38
N THR A 191 24.37 2.18 6.14
CA THR A 191 25.78 2.09 5.74
C THR A 191 26.63 3.22 6.38
N SER A 192 26.00 4.38 6.61
CA SER A 192 26.56 5.52 7.34
C SER A 192 27.00 5.20 8.78
N LYS A 193 26.25 4.41 9.56
CA LYS A 193 26.63 4.00 10.92
C LYS A 193 27.79 3.00 10.93
N LYS A 194 27.85 2.09 9.95
CA LYS A 194 28.98 1.15 9.79
C LYS A 194 30.27 1.88 9.42
N VAL A 195 30.20 2.77 8.43
CA VAL A 195 31.33 3.62 8.02
C VAL A 195 31.76 4.55 9.16
N LEU A 196 30.83 5.13 9.90
CA LEU A 196 31.15 5.98 11.05
C LEU A 196 31.82 5.20 12.18
N ARG A 197 31.34 4.00 12.53
CA ARG A 197 31.99 3.13 13.52
C ARG A 197 33.39 2.71 13.07
N MET A 198 33.57 2.39 11.79
CA MET A 198 34.87 2.04 11.23
C MET A 198 35.84 3.24 11.27
N LEU A 199 35.38 4.44 10.90
CA LEU A 199 36.19 5.67 10.97
C LEU A 199 36.53 6.07 12.41
N ILE A 200 35.62 5.91 13.37
CA ILE A 200 35.90 6.11 14.80
C ILE A 200 36.96 5.12 15.28
N GLY A 201 36.84 3.84 14.88
CA GLY A 201 37.84 2.80 15.20
C GLY A 201 39.22 3.15 14.65
N ILE A 202 39.31 3.49 13.37
CA ILE A 202 40.58 3.87 12.73
C ILE A 202 41.16 5.15 13.36
N GLY A 203 40.35 6.18 13.56
CA GLY A 203 40.78 7.44 14.19
C GLY A 203 41.32 7.24 15.61
N SER A 204 40.72 6.34 16.38
CA SER A 204 41.19 6.00 17.73
C SER A 204 42.55 5.31 17.75
N LEU A 205 42.84 4.49 16.73
CA LEU A 205 44.12 3.82 16.58
C LEU A 205 45.23 4.83 16.28
N PHE A 206 44.97 5.81 15.41
CA PHE A 206 45.93 6.87 15.10
C PHE A 206 46.16 7.83 16.26
N LEU A 207 45.13 8.16 17.04
CA LEU A 207 45.28 9.02 18.22
C LEU A 207 46.11 8.35 19.32
N SER A 208 45.83 7.09 19.63
CA SER A 208 46.59 6.34 20.65
C SER A 208 48.04 6.08 20.22
N PHE A 209 48.27 5.73 18.96
CA PHE A 209 49.62 5.52 18.43
C PHE A 209 50.40 6.84 18.31
N GLY A 210 49.78 7.91 17.81
CA GLY A 210 50.39 9.23 17.68
C GLY A 210 50.78 9.84 19.03
N GLN A 211 49.92 9.69 20.05
CA GLN A 211 50.25 10.12 21.42
C GLN A 211 51.42 9.33 21.99
N THR A 212 51.47 8.00 21.77
CA THR A 212 52.56 7.17 22.30
C THR A 212 53.90 7.50 21.63
N VAL A 213 53.91 7.73 20.32
CA VAL A 213 55.14 7.98 19.55
C VAL A 213 55.64 9.41 19.70
N MET A 214 54.74 10.41 19.82
CA MET A 214 55.16 11.82 19.88
C MET A 214 55.28 12.36 21.30
N ILE A 215 54.41 11.96 22.23
CA ILE A 215 54.38 12.58 23.56
C ILE A 215 55.43 11.94 24.48
N LYS A 216 55.58 10.61 24.44
CA LYS A 216 56.48 9.90 25.36
C LYS A 216 57.94 10.35 25.22
N PRO A 217 58.53 10.50 24.02
CA PRO A 217 59.92 10.98 23.89
C PRO A 217 60.08 12.45 24.29
N THR A 218 59.11 13.31 23.97
CA THR A 218 59.20 14.74 24.27
C THR A 218 59.06 15.02 25.76
N ILE A 219 58.18 14.30 26.46
CA ILE A 219 57.98 14.47 27.91
C ILE A 219 59.05 13.75 28.73
N ALA A 220 59.61 12.64 28.23
CA ALA A 220 60.69 11.93 28.90
C ALA A 220 61.96 12.79 29.08
N THR A 221 62.12 13.88 28.32
CA THR A 221 63.20 14.84 28.54
C THR A 221 63.02 15.73 29.78
N TYR A 222 61.83 15.77 30.38
CA TYR A 222 61.50 16.65 31.51
C TYR A 222 61.07 15.90 32.77
N ILE A 223 60.72 14.61 32.67
CA ILE A 223 60.22 13.79 33.78
C ILE A 223 60.97 12.46 33.78
N GLU A 224 61.80 12.20 34.79
CA GLU A 224 62.57 10.96 34.92
C GLU A 224 61.73 9.77 35.44
N SER A 225 60.59 10.05 36.08
CA SER A 225 59.73 9.01 36.64
C SER A 225 58.83 8.39 35.57
N GLU A 226 59.06 7.11 35.26
CA GLU A 226 58.22 6.34 34.33
C GLU A 226 56.74 6.30 34.77
N LEU A 227 56.47 6.21 36.08
CA LEU A 227 55.11 6.21 36.62
C LEU A 227 54.37 7.53 36.31
N MET A 228 55.06 8.66 36.43
CA MET A 228 54.49 9.98 36.12
C MET A 228 54.27 10.17 34.62
N LEU A 229 55.17 9.64 33.80
CA LEU A 229 55.01 9.61 32.34
C LEU A 229 53.77 8.82 31.93
N ASP A 230 53.59 7.63 32.49
CA ASP A 230 52.44 6.78 32.17
C ASP A 230 51.11 7.40 32.66
N LEU A 231 51.10 8.00 33.85
CA LEU A 231 49.93 8.74 34.35
C LEU A 231 49.56 9.93 33.46
N LEU A 232 50.56 10.69 33.00
CA LEU A 232 50.33 11.84 32.13
C LEU A 232 49.86 11.39 30.73
N GLN A 233 50.41 10.29 30.22
CA GLN A 233 49.95 9.68 28.98
C GLN A 233 48.47 9.26 29.07
N ILE A 234 48.08 8.60 30.16
CA ILE A 234 46.67 8.23 30.42
C ILE A 234 45.78 9.48 30.45
N LEU A 235 46.22 10.55 31.14
CA LEU A 235 45.49 11.81 31.20
C LEU A 235 45.29 12.43 29.81
N CYS A 236 46.34 12.48 28.99
CA CYS A 236 46.28 13.00 27.62
C CYS A 236 45.36 12.17 26.71
N VAL A 237 45.32 10.84 26.89
CA VAL A 237 44.39 9.96 26.18
C VAL A 237 42.95 10.30 26.56
N ILE A 238 42.65 10.40 27.86
CA ILE A 238 41.30 10.72 28.36
C ILE A 238 40.82 12.09 27.83
N VAL A 239 41.66 13.12 27.90
CA VAL A 239 41.32 14.46 27.41
C VAL A 239 41.13 14.46 25.88
N GLY A 240 42.00 13.77 25.14
CA GLY A 240 41.88 13.64 23.69
C GLY A 240 40.56 12.99 23.28
N TRP A 241 40.14 11.92 23.97
CA TRP A 241 38.85 11.28 23.76
C TRP A 241 37.67 12.18 24.09
N ALA A 242 37.72 12.93 25.20
CA ALA A 242 36.65 13.85 25.58
C ALA A 242 36.43 14.94 24.53
N LEU A 243 37.51 15.50 23.97
CA LEU A 243 37.47 16.51 22.91
C LEU A 243 36.96 15.93 21.57
N LEU A 244 37.42 14.73 21.20
CA LEU A 244 36.94 14.06 19.98
C LEU A 244 35.44 13.76 20.08
N TYR A 245 34.99 13.26 21.23
CA TYR A 245 33.59 12.93 21.47
C TYR A 245 32.68 14.16 21.40
N THR A 246 33.09 15.27 22.03
CA THR A 246 32.34 16.54 21.94
C THR A 246 32.30 17.07 20.51
N PHE A 247 33.40 17.00 19.77
CA PHE A 247 33.45 17.41 18.36
C PHE A 247 32.53 16.57 17.46
N ILE A 248 32.50 15.24 17.65
CA ILE A 248 31.63 14.33 16.89
C ILE A 248 30.16 14.61 17.22
N ILE A 249 29.80 14.77 18.49
CA ILE A 249 28.41 15.10 18.88
C ILE A 249 27.96 16.41 18.25
N GLN A 250 28.78 17.46 18.35
CA GLN A 250 28.42 18.79 17.85
C GLN A 250 28.26 18.81 16.32
N ASN A 251 29.12 18.11 15.58
CA ASN A 251 29.11 18.21 14.10
C ASN A 251 28.22 17.16 13.42
N VAL A 252 28.12 15.95 13.98
CA VAL A 252 27.38 14.84 13.36
C VAL A 252 25.92 14.84 13.79
N PHE A 253 25.63 15.07 15.08
CA PHE A 253 24.27 14.96 15.60
C PHE A 253 23.48 16.27 15.53
N ALA A 254 24.13 17.45 15.57
CA ALA A 254 23.40 18.71 15.47
C ALA A 254 22.80 18.98 14.07
N LYS A 255 23.36 18.38 13.01
CA LYS A 255 22.83 18.51 11.63
C LYS A 255 21.49 17.81 11.42
N LYS A 256 21.08 16.86 12.28
CA LYS A 256 19.80 16.15 12.16
C LYS A 256 18.57 16.93 12.67
N LYS A 257 18.74 18.13 13.23
CA LYS A 257 17.63 18.93 13.79
C LYS A 257 17.12 20.05 12.87
N LYS A 258 17.55 20.08 11.61
CA LYS A 258 17.18 21.12 10.62
C LYS A 258 16.68 20.56 9.27
N GLY A 259 16.22 19.31 9.23
CA GLY A 259 15.57 18.71 8.07
C GLY A 259 14.15 18.33 8.41
#